data_AF-A0A7S3BY56-F1
#
_entry.id   AF-A0A7S3BY56-F1
#
_cell.length_a   1.000
_cell.length_b   1.000
_cell.length_c   1.000
_cell.angle_alpha   90.00
_cell.angle_beta   90.00
_cell.angle_gamma   90.00
#
_symmetry.space_group_name_H-M   'P 1'
#
loop_
_entity.id
_entity.type
_entity.pdbx_description
1 polymer ?
#
loop_
_entity_poly.entity_id
_entity_poly.type
_entity_poly.pdbx_seq_one_letter_code
_entity_poly.pdbx_strand_id
1 'polypeptide(L)'
;VHSPPPTRPYRLRTSQGTATHPACLPLGSDPHGNVCWNDAVDDLIANHSRVLRGYELDQLRSPVPLPVLLQAICTAAVQLFAAGGYDDFYLLHLVTGSRAVYAIASLSGLRWNDSTLSAMLTALWRAVLYGYVVKRRPAIEPPPALTPPWRPWSELRAGALRHLNEPHLAKMVMTCEDYYARWGLELCWQVADRIVRLYDSGGKFAH
;
A
#
# COMPACT_ATOMS: atom_id res chain seq x y z
N VAL A 1 0.00 22.68 33.80
CA VAL A 1 0.58 23.16 32.52
C VAL A 1 2.01 22.66 32.46
N HIS A 2 2.25 21.54 31.79
CA HIS A 2 3.58 20.92 31.70
C HIS A 2 4.13 21.12 30.29
N SER A 3 5.26 21.81 30.19
CA SER A 3 6.00 21.99 28.94
C SER A 3 6.56 20.65 28.45
N PRO A 4 6.61 20.41 27.14
CA PRO A 4 7.25 19.21 26.60
C PRO A 4 8.77 19.26 26.81
N PRO A 5 9.43 18.10 26.96
CA PRO A 5 10.88 18.04 27.16
C PRO A 5 11.62 18.42 25.87
N PRO A 6 12.86 18.94 25.98
CA PRO A 6 13.62 19.39 24.82
C PRO A 6 14.03 18.21 23.95
N THR A 7 13.77 18.33 22.65
CA THR A 7 14.23 17.42 21.61
C THR A 7 15.75 17.53 21.47
N ARG A 8 16.49 16.48 21.85
CA ARG A 8 17.89 16.34 21.46
C ARG A 8 17.97 16.01 19.97
N PRO A 9 18.91 16.60 19.21
CA PRO A 9 19.17 16.16 17.84
C PRO A 9 19.65 14.70 17.85
N TYR A 10 18.92 13.85 17.13
CA TYR A 10 19.23 12.42 17.00
C TYR A 10 20.47 12.27 16.12
N ARG A 11 21.61 11.90 16.71
CA ARG A 11 22.76 11.38 15.94
C ARG A 11 22.49 9.91 15.65
N LEU A 12 22.36 9.57 14.36
CA LEU A 12 22.44 8.19 13.88
C LEU A 12 23.73 7.57 14.39
N ARG A 13 23.60 6.62 15.32
CA ARG A 13 24.71 5.82 15.81
C ARG A 13 24.94 4.72 14.78
N THR A 14 25.88 4.95 13.87
CA THR A 14 26.38 3.89 12.97
C THR A 14 26.95 2.78 13.84
N SER A 15 26.31 1.62 13.83
CA SER A 15 26.86 0.41 14.43
C SER A 15 28.18 0.08 13.74
N GLN A 16 29.26 0.12 14.51
CA GLN A 16 30.54 -0.45 14.11
C GLN A 16 30.38 -1.97 14.12
N GLY A 17 30.04 -2.52 12.97
CA GLY A 17 30.04 -3.94 12.66
C GLY A 17 30.25 -4.07 11.16
N THR A 18 31.42 -4.56 10.79
CA THR A 18 31.99 -4.58 9.44
C THR A 18 31.15 -5.41 8.46
N ALA A 19 30.17 -4.77 7.84
CA ALA A 19 29.77 -4.98 6.46
C ALA A 19 29.28 -3.61 5.98
N THR A 20 30.02 -2.98 5.08
CA THR A 20 29.56 -1.78 4.38
C THR A 20 28.36 -2.18 3.54
N HIS A 21 27.16 -2.18 4.12
CA HIS A 21 25.93 -2.12 3.34
C HIS A 21 26.08 -0.88 2.45
N PRO A 22 25.96 -1.02 1.12
CA PRO A 22 26.04 0.13 0.23
C PRO A 22 25.02 1.13 0.73
N ALA A 23 25.48 2.35 1.07
CA ALA A 23 24.61 3.41 1.53
C ALA A 23 23.46 3.52 0.52
N CYS A 24 22.21 3.30 0.96
CA CYS A 24 21.05 3.42 0.09
C CYS A 24 21.14 4.80 -0.58
N LEU A 25 21.42 4.81 -1.88
CA LEU A 25 21.41 6.03 -2.65
C LEU A 25 19.98 6.63 -2.57
N PRO A 26 19.83 7.95 -2.75
CA PRO A 26 18.51 8.56 -2.82
C PRO A 26 17.62 7.76 -3.77
N LEU A 27 16.42 7.38 -3.31
CA LEU A 27 15.35 6.75 -4.11
C LEU A 27 15.25 7.49 -5.45
N GLY A 28 15.81 6.91 -6.52
CA GLY A 28 15.95 7.58 -7.81
C GLY A 28 17.12 7.11 -8.67
N SER A 29 18.14 6.44 -8.11
CA SER A 29 19.32 6.01 -8.90
C SER A 29 19.73 4.55 -8.77
N ASP A 30 18.97 3.72 -8.04
CA ASP A 30 19.30 2.29 -7.88
C ASP A 30 18.50 1.41 -8.85
N PRO A 31 19.13 0.73 -9.83
CA PRO A 31 18.46 -0.24 -10.69
C PRO A 31 17.94 -1.47 -9.93
N HIS A 32 18.28 -1.62 -8.64
CA HIS A 32 17.88 -2.71 -7.76
C HIS A 32 16.94 -2.26 -6.63
N GLY A 33 16.06 -1.28 -6.83
CA GLY A 33 15.17 -0.68 -5.81
C GLY A 33 14.50 -1.65 -4.78
N ASN A 34 14.41 -2.95 -5.09
CA ASN A 34 14.04 -4.03 -4.16
C ASN A 34 14.95 -4.16 -2.93
N VAL A 35 16.27 -3.95 -3.07
CA VAL A 35 17.23 -4.12 -1.96
C VAL A 35 17.02 -3.03 -0.91
N CYS A 36 16.89 -1.77 -1.36
CA CYS A 36 16.64 -0.65 -0.45
C CYS A 36 15.26 -0.72 0.23
N TRP A 37 14.25 -1.29 -0.44
CA TRP A 37 12.93 -1.49 0.16
C TRP A 37 12.95 -2.54 1.27
N ASN A 38 13.51 -3.71 0.99
CA ASN A 38 13.57 -4.81 1.95
C ASN A 38 14.46 -4.45 3.15
N ASP A 39 15.62 -3.85 2.93
CA ASP A 39 16.52 -3.39 4.01
C ASP A 39 15.83 -2.37 4.92
N ALA A 40 15.04 -1.46 4.35
CA ALA A 40 14.31 -0.47 5.14
C ALA A 40 13.12 -1.09 5.91
N VAL A 41 12.43 -2.10 5.33
CA VAL A 41 11.42 -2.87 6.04
C VAL A 41 12.04 -3.65 7.20
N ASP A 42 13.18 -4.29 6.97
CA ASP A 42 13.92 -5.05 7.98
C ASP A 42 14.42 -4.15 9.11
N ASP A 43 14.92 -2.96 8.78
CA ASP A 43 15.28 -1.94 9.77
C ASP A 43 14.07 -1.48 10.60
N LEU A 44 12.92 -1.24 9.97
CA LEU A 44 11.70 -0.89 10.70
C LEU A 44 11.27 -2.01 11.66
N ILE A 45 11.37 -3.28 11.25
CA ILE A 45 11.06 -4.43 12.09
C ILE A 45 12.02 -4.48 13.29
N ALA A 46 13.32 -4.45 13.01
CA ALA A 46 14.36 -4.65 14.00
C ALA A 46 14.44 -3.49 15.01
N ASN A 47 14.33 -2.25 14.53
CA ASN A 47 14.69 -1.07 15.29
C ASN A 47 13.50 -0.15 15.64
N HIS A 48 12.38 -0.26 14.92
CA HIS A 48 11.26 0.69 15.05
C HIS A 48 9.90 0.06 15.36
N SER A 49 9.79 -1.27 15.40
CA SER A 49 8.53 -1.98 15.66
C SER A 49 7.86 -1.55 16.97
N ARG A 50 8.62 -1.19 18.01
CA ARG A 50 8.07 -0.67 19.27
C ARG A 50 7.26 0.61 19.09
N VAL A 51 7.72 1.54 18.23
CA VAL A 51 6.98 2.78 17.95
C VAL A 51 5.76 2.48 17.08
N LEU A 52 5.91 1.56 16.13
CA LEU A 52 4.84 1.17 15.22
C LEU A 52 3.70 0.43 15.91
N ARG A 53 3.94 -0.24 17.05
CA ARG A 53 2.88 -0.87 17.88
C ARG A 53 1.76 0.10 18.27
N GLY A 54 2.06 1.40 18.42
CA GLY A 54 1.02 2.40 18.72
C GLY A 54 -0.01 2.58 17.59
N TYR A 55 0.32 2.13 16.39
CA TYR A 55 -0.52 2.19 15.19
C TYR A 55 -1.04 0.81 14.78
N GLU A 56 -0.72 -0.26 15.52
CA GLU A 56 -1.21 -1.60 15.20
C GLU A 56 -2.70 -1.75 15.53
N LEU A 57 -3.37 -2.66 14.82
CA LEU A 57 -4.76 -2.99 15.10
C LEU A 57 -4.85 -3.76 16.41
N ASP A 58 -5.34 -3.10 17.46
CA ASP A 58 -5.74 -3.78 18.69
C ASP A 58 -7.11 -4.43 18.51
N GLN A 59 -7.14 -5.57 17.81
CA GLN A 59 -8.39 -6.29 17.54
C GLN A 59 -9.01 -6.92 18.80
N LEU A 60 -8.24 -7.06 19.89
CA LEU A 60 -8.76 -7.54 21.17
C LEU A 60 -9.60 -6.47 21.89
N ARG A 61 -9.46 -5.20 21.49
CA ARG A 61 -10.20 -4.05 22.05
C ARG A 61 -11.11 -3.35 21.04
N SER A 62 -10.96 -3.65 19.75
CA SER A 62 -11.73 -3.00 18.69
C SER A 62 -13.11 -3.64 18.54
N PRO A 63 -14.21 -2.89 18.75
CA PRO A 63 -15.56 -3.38 18.48
C PRO A 63 -15.88 -3.43 16.97
N VAL A 64 -14.90 -3.15 16.10
CA VAL A 64 -15.11 -3.06 14.65
C VAL A 64 -15.23 -4.46 14.04
N PRO A 65 -16.31 -4.77 13.30
CA PRO A 65 -16.46 -6.05 12.63
C PRO A 65 -15.33 -6.30 11.62
N LEU A 66 -14.82 -7.54 11.55
CA LEU A 66 -13.72 -7.92 10.66
C LEU A 66 -13.95 -7.55 9.17
N PRO A 67 -15.17 -7.65 8.59
CA PRO A 67 -15.41 -7.19 7.22
C PRO A 67 -15.22 -5.68 7.03
N VAL A 68 -15.60 -4.87 8.03
CA VAL A 68 -15.41 -3.41 8.01
C VAL A 68 -13.92 -3.08 8.09
N LEU A 69 -13.19 -3.80 8.94
CA LEU A 69 -11.75 -3.66 9.08
C LEU A 69 -11.01 -4.01 7.78
N LEU A 70 -11.41 -5.10 7.12
CA LEU A 70 -10.86 -5.50 5.83
C LEU A 70 -11.13 -4.45 4.74
N GLN A 71 -12.35 -3.91 4.66
CA GLN A 71 -12.66 -2.80 3.76
C GLN A 71 -11.77 -1.58 4.05
N ALA A 72 -11.56 -1.22 5.31
CA ALA A 72 -10.72 -0.09 5.70
C ALA A 72 -9.26 -0.29 5.27
N ILE A 73 -8.70 -1.50 5.45
CA ILE A 73 -7.34 -1.83 5.02
C ILE A 73 -7.20 -1.78 3.49
N CYS A 74 -8.16 -2.35 2.76
CA CYS A 74 -8.20 -2.29 1.30
C CYS A 74 -8.27 -0.83 0.80
N THR A 75 -9.10 -0.01 1.45
CA THR A 75 -9.23 1.42 1.14
C THR A 75 -7.93 2.16 1.39
N ALA A 76 -7.27 1.89 2.52
CA ALA A 76 -5.98 2.49 2.84
C ALA A 76 -4.91 2.14 1.79
N ALA A 77 -4.86 0.89 1.31
CA ALA A 77 -3.93 0.50 0.26
C ALA A 77 -4.15 1.28 -1.05
N VAL A 78 -5.41 1.48 -1.46
CA VAL A 78 -5.77 2.28 -2.65
C VAL A 78 -5.38 3.75 -2.47
N GLN A 79 -5.64 4.32 -1.29
CA GLN A 79 -5.27 5.69 -0.96
C GLN A 79 -3.77 5.90 -0.99
N LEU A 80 -2.99 4.96 -0.44
CA LEU A 80 -1.53 4.99 -0.49
C LEU A 80 -1.03 4.94 -1.93
N PHE A 81 -1.54 4.03 -2.76
CA PHE A 81 -1.16 3.95 -4.16
C PHE A 81 -1.51 5.23 -4.95
N ALA A 82 -2.68 5.81 -4.68
CA ALA A 82 -3.09 7.07 -5.32
C ALA A 82 -2.20 8.24 -4.89
N ALA A 83 -1.92 8.39 -3.60
CA ALA A 83 -0.94 9.35 -3.09
C ALA A 83 0.45 9.06 -3.68
N GLY A 84 0.73 7.78 -3.97
CA GLY A 84 1.83 7.22 -4.74
C GLY A 84 2.16 7.89 -6.07
N GLY A 85 1.23 8.64 -6.65
CA GLY A 85 1.35 9.11 -8.03
C GLY A 85 0.77 8.13 -9.05
N TYR A 86 0.08 7.08 -8.60
CA TYR A 86 -0.56 6.06 -9.43
C TYR A 86 0.42 5.17 -10.22
N ASP A 87 1.71 5.22 -9.95
CA ASP A 87 2.71 4.45 -10.69
C ASP A 87 3.65 3.61 -9.80
N ASP A 88 3.57 3.70 -8.48
CA ASP A 88 4.50 2.99 -7.59
C ASP A 88 4.29 1.46 -7.60
N PHE A 89 5.33 0.74 -8.07
CA PHE A 89 5.32 -0.71 -8.21
C PHE A 89 5.13 -1.47 -6.89
N TYR A 90 5.56 -0.93 -5.75
CA TYR A 90 5.40 -1.62 -4.47
C TYR A 90 4.03 -1.34 -3.88
N LEU A 91 3.53 -0.11 -4.02
CA LEU A 91 2.22 0.26 -3.48
C LEU A 91 1.08 -0.45 -4.23
N LEU A 92 1.23 -0.76 -5.53
CA LEU A 92 0.23 -1.58 -6.23
C LEU A 92 0.15 -3.01 -5.67
N HIS A 93 1.23 -3.55 -5.10
CA HIS A 93 1.22 -4.86 -4.45
C HIS A 93 0.47 -4.85 -3.12
N LEU A 94 0.40 -3.70 -2.44
CA LEU A 94 -0.49 -3.55 -1.29
C LEU A 94 -1.96 -3.64 -1.72
N VAL A 95 -2.32 -2.99 -2.83
CA VAL A 95 -3.70 -3.00 -3.38
C VAL A 95 -4.09 -4.40 -3.86
N THR A 96 -3.26 -5.02 -4.68
CA THR A 96 -3.54 -6.36 -5.22
C THR A 96 -3.44 -7.45 -4.15
N GLY A 97 -2.53 -7.30 -3.18
CA GLY A 97 -2.43 -8.17 -2.01
C GLY A 97 -3.64 -8.07 -1.09
N SER A 98 -4.14 -6.87 -0.79
CA SER A 98 -5.37 -6.69 -0.01
C SER A 98 -6.57 -7.29 -0.71
N ARG A 99 -6.63 -7.22 -2.05
CA ARG A 99 -7.68 -7.88 -2.84
C ARG A 99 -7.62 -9.40 -2.73
N ALA A 100 -6.43 -10.00 -2.73
CA ALA A 100 -6.28 -11.43 -2.54
C ALA A 100 -6.81 -11.88 -1.17
N VAL A 101 -6.46 -11.16 -0.09
CA VAL A 101 -6.99 -11.43 1.25
C VAL A 101 -8.52 -11.27 1.28
N TYR A 102 -9.05 -10.24 0.63
CA TYR A 102 -10.49 -10.05 0.49
C TYR A 102 -11.19 -11.20 -0.23
N ALA A 103 -10.66 -11.62 -1.38
CA ALA A 103 -11.21 -12.72 -2.14
C ALA A 103 -11.23 -14.02 -1.33
N ILE A 104 -10.16 -14.31 -0.57
CA ILE A 104 -10.11 -15.49 0.29
C ILE A 104 -11.13 -15.36 1.43
N ALA A 105 -11.11 -14.24 2.17
CA ALA A 105 -11.95 -14.07 3.35
C ALA A 105 -13.45 -13.95 3.05
N SER A 106 -13.83 -13.45 1.86
CA SER A 106 -15.21 -13.09 1.54
C SER A 106 -15.83 -13.81 0.34
N LEU A 107 -15.03 -14.32 -0.60
CA LEU A 107 -15.53 -14.88 -1.88
C LEU A 107 -15.27 -16.37 -2.06
N SER A 108 -14.21 -16.91 -1.44
CA SER A 108 -13.75 -18.28 -1.69
C SER A 108 -14.64 -19.38 -1.07
N GLY A 109 -15.61 -19.00 -0.24
CA GLY A 109 -16.38 -19.94 0.59
C GLY A 109 -15.56 -20.60 1.71
N LEU A 110 -14.23 -20.37 1.76
CA LEU A 110 -13.38 -20.83 2.84
C LEU A 110 -13.72 -20.06 4.11
N ARG A 111 -14.14 -20.78 5.14
CA ARG A 111 -14.40 -20.20 6.45
C ARG A 111 -13.11 -20.22 7.27
N TRP A 112 -12.43 -19.08 7.31
CA TRP A 112 -11.43 -18.85 8.34
C TRP A 112 -12.13 -18.66 9.68
N ASN A 113 -11.55 -19.22 10.75
CA ASN A 113 -11.97 -18.83 12.09
C ASN A 113 -11.54 -17.37 12.36
N ASP A 114 -12.19 -16.73 13.32
CA ASP A 114 -11.97 -15.31 13.63
C ASP A 114 -10.52 -15.02 14.04
N SER A 115 -9.84 -15.96 14.72
CA SER A 115 -8.44 -15.81 15.13
C SER A 115 -7.49 -15.77 13.92
N THR A 116 -7.68 -16.67 12.95
CA THR A 116 -6.89 -16.69 11.72
C THR A 116 -7.14 -15.45 10.88
N LEU A 117 -8.40 -15.03 10.72
CA LEU A 117 -8.74 -13.81 10.00
C LEU A 117 -8.16 -12.57 10.71
N SER A 118 -8.26 -12.52 12.03
CA SER A 118 -7.70 -11.46 12.85
C SER A 118 -6.18 -11.31 12.68
N ALA A 119 -5.46 -12.43 12.76
CA ALA A 119 -4.01 -12.47 12.56
C ALA A 119 -3.62 -12.02 11.14
N MET A 120 -4.36 -12.47 10.12
CA MET A 120 -4.13 -12.06 8.73
C MET A 120 -4.37 -10.57 8.51
N LEU A 121 -5.47 -10.01 9.02
CA LEU A 121 -5.76 -8.57 8.92
C LEU A 121 -4.70 -7.73 9.65
N THR A 122 -4.22 -8.21 10.80
CA THR A 122 -3.12 -7.56 11.52
C THR A 122 -1.83 -7.56 10.71
N ALA A 123 -1.48 -8.69 10.09
CA ALA A 123 -0.31 -8.79 9.23
C ALA A 123 -0.42 -7.90 7.98
N LEU A 124 -1.59 -7.90 7.33
CA LEU A 124 -1.86 -7.04 6.17
C LEU A 124 -1.77 -5.56 6.53
N TRP A 125 -2.32 -5.17 7.68
CA TRP A 125 -2.20 -3.80 8.16
C TRP A 125 -0.75 -3.38 8.45
N ARG A 126 0.05 -4.27 9.05
CA ARG A 126 1.49 -4.00 9.23
C ARG A 126 2.19 -3.78 7.90
N ALA A 127 1.88 -4.57 6.87
CA ALA A 127 2.45 -4.36 5.53
C ALA A 127 2.07 -2.98 4.96
N VAL A 128 0.81 -2.55 5.13
CA VAL A 128 0.33 -1.22 4.74
C VAL A 128 1.07 -0.12 5.51
N LEU A 129 1.17 -0.23 6.84
CA LEU A 129 1.84 0.74 7.70
C LEU A 129 3.32 0.87 7.38
N TYR A 130 4.00 -0.26 7.20
CA TYR A 130 5.44 -0.27 6.92
C TYR A 130 5.69 0.28 5.52
N GLY A 131 4.82 -0.08 4.57
CA GLY A 131 4.88 0.48 3.22
C GLY A 131 4.76 2.00 3.21
N TYR A 132 3.83 2.54 4.00
CA TYR A 132 3.69 3.97 4.16
C TYR A 132 4.96 4.63 4.73
N VAL A 133 5.55 4.06 5.78
CA VAL A 133 6.75 4.61 6.44
C VAL A 133 7.99 4.52 5.56
N VAL A 134 8.25 3.39 4.89
CA VAL A 134 9.44 3.22 4.06
C VAL A 134 9.42 4.12 2.83
N LYS A 135 8.24 4.41 2.26
CA LYS A 135 8.11 5.43 1.19
C LYS A 135 8.36 6.86 1.69
N ARG A 136 8.82 7.02 2.95
CA ARG A 136 9.20 8.27 3.60
C ARG A 136 8.12 9.34 3.47
N ARG A 137 6.85 8.95 3.45
CA ARG A 137 5.74 9.90 3.33
C ARG A 137 5.58 10.59 4.68
N PRO A 138 6.07 11.84 4.83
CA PRO A 138 6.16 12.48 6.13
C PRO A 138 4.82 13.06 6.56
N ALA A 139 3.89 13.23 5.62
CA ALA A 139 2.50 13.57 5.86
C ALA A 139 1.61 12.40 5.40
N ILE A 140 0.52 12.15 6.11
CA ILE A 140 -0.60 11.40 5.53
C ILE A 140 -1.16 12.37 4.51
N GLU A 141 -0.56 12.42 3.32
CA GLU A 141 -1.12 13.22 2.24
C GLU A 141 -2.54 12.69 2.04
N PRO A 142 -3.56 13.55 2.15
CA PRO A 142 -4.90 13.11 1.86
C PRO A 142 -4.90 12.51 0.45
N PRO A 143 -5.70 11.47 0.20
CA PRO A 143 -5.80 10.93 -1.14
C PRO A 143 -6.09 12.08 -2.12
N PRO A 144 -5.46 12.06 -3.31
CA PRO A 144 -5.63 13.11 -4.29
C PRO A 144 -7.10 13.37 -4.57
N ALA A 145 -7.46 14.64 -4.77
CA ALA A 145 -8.82 15.03 -5.06
C ALA A 145 -9.37 14.25 -6.27
N LEU A 146 -10.66 13.91 -6.21
CA LEU A 146 -11.33 13.25 -7.32
C LEU A 146 -11.47 14.22 -8.50
N THR A 147 -11.04 13.78 -9.69
CA THR A 147 -11.07 14.55 -10.93
C THR A 147 -11.84 13.79 -12.02
N PRO A 148 -13.19 13.73 -11.94
CA PRO A 148 -14.03 13.23 -13.03
C PRO A 148 -14.06 14.21 -14.23
N PRO A 149 -14.53 13.80 -15.42
CA PRO A 149 -15.06 12.48 -15.76
C PRO A 149 -13.96 11.44 -16.04
N TRP A 150 -14.20 10.20 -15.64
CA TRP A 150 -13.35 9.05 -15.96
C TRP A 150 -13.89 8.28 -17.15
N ARG A 151 -13.02 7.52 -17.83
CA ARG A 151 -13.46 6.63 -18.91
C ARG A 151 -14.39 5.53 -18.39
N PRO A 152 -15.38 5.07 -19.18
CA PRO A 152 -16.22 3.95 -18.80
C PRO A 152 -15.41 2.68 -18.49
N TRP A 153 -15.88 1.85 -17.56
CA TRP A 153 -15.21 0.59 -17.18
C TRP A 153 -14.93 -0.34 -18.38
N SER A 154 -15.81 -0.36 -19.38
CA SER A 154 -15.59 -1.12 -20.62
C SER A 154 -14.35 -0.67 -21.39
N GLU A 155 -14.11 0.64 -21.46
CA GLU A 155 -12.92 1.21 -22.09
C GLU A 155 -11.66 0.97 -21.25
N LEU A 156 -11.78 1.05 -19.92
CA LEU A 156 -10.66 0.77 -19.00
C LEU A 156 -10.20 -0.68 -19.10
N ARG A 157 -11.13 -1.65 -19.14
CA ARG A 157 -10.82 -3.07 -19.37
C ARG A 157 -10.16 -3.28 -20.74
N ALA A 158 -10.73 -2.72 -21.79
CA ALA A 158 -10.15 -2.81 -23.13
C ALA A 158 -8.74 -2.22 -23.16
N GLY A 159 -8.52 -1.07 -22.52
CA GLY A 159 -7.21 -0.44 -22.38
C GLY A 159 -6.20 -1.31 -21.66
N ALA A 160 -6.58 -1.90 -20.52
CA ALA A 160 -5.71 -2.83 -19.79
C ALA A 160 -5.33 -4.07 -20.63
N LEU A 161 -6.30 -4.63 -21.37
CA LEU A 161 -6.07 -5.81 -22.22
C LEU A 161 -5.25 -5.52 -23.48
N ARG A 162 -5.11 -4.26 -23.92
CA ARG A 162 -4.18 -3.92 -25.02
C ARG A 162 -2.71 -4.13 -24.62
N HIS A 163 -2.40 -4.00 -23.33
CA HIS A 163 -1.05 -4.11 -22.80
C HIS A 163 -0.81 -5.50 -22.19
N LEU A 164 -0.97 -6.56 -22.99
CA LEU A 164 -0.92 -7.96 -22.52
C LEU A 164 0.39 -8.36 -21.81
N ASN A 165 1.48 -7.65 -22.08
CA ASN A 165 2.78 -7.89 -21.43
C ASN A 165 2.86 -7.32 -20.01
N GLU A 166 1.83 -6.58 -19.56
CA GLU A 166 1.78 -5.98 -18.23
C GLU A 166 0.62 -6.53 -17.40
N PRO A 167 0.81 -7.67 -16.71
CA PRO A 167 -0.25 -8.29 -15.92
C PRO A 167 -0.66 -7.45 -14.70
N HIS A 168 0.18 -6.54 -14.19
CA HIS A 168 -0.19 -5.71 -13.04
C HIS A 168 -1.25 -4.66 -13.44
N LEU A 169 -1.23 -4.16 -14.67
CA LEU A 169 -2.24 -3.23 -15.17
C LEU A 169 -3.63 -3.87 -15.15
N ALA A 170 -3.76 -5.06 -15.75
CA ALA A 170 -5.03 -5.80 -15.75
C ALA A 170 -5.49 -6.12 -14.32
N LYS A 171 -4.59 -6.59 -13.45
CA LYS A 171 -4.91 -6.86 -12.04
C LYS A 171 -5.43 -5.61 -11.32
N MET A 172 -4.80 -4.46 -11.53
CA MET A 172 -5.21 -3.21 -10.89
C MET A 172 -6.56 -2.71 -11.39
N VAL A 173 -6.82 -2.73 -12.71
CA VAL A 173 -8.12 -2.33 -13.25
C VAL A 173 -9.24 -3.22 -12.72
N MET A 174 -9.05 -4.54 -12.77
CA MET A 174 -10.06 -5.49 -12.26
C MET A 174 -10.24 -5.37 -10.74
N THR A 175 -9.16 -5.16 -9.98
CA THR A 175 -9.26 -4.94 -8.52
C THR A 175 -10.04 -3.66 -8.20
N CYS A 176 -9.78 -2.58 -8.94
CA CYS A 176 -10.47 -1.32 -8.74
C CYS A 176 -11.95 -1.41 -9.11
N GLU A 177 -12.27 -2.12 -10.19
CA GLU A 177 -13.66 -2.38 -10.57
C GLU A 177 -14.38 -3.21 -9.49
N ASP A 178 -13.76 -4.28 -8.99
CA ASP A 178 -14.31 -5.12 -7.91
C ASP A 178 -14.62 -4.27 -6.65
N TYR A 179 -13.67 -3.42 -6.24
CA TYR A 179 -13.84 -2.55 -5.07
C TYR A 179 -14.90 -1.47 -5.29
N TYR A 180 -14.95 -0.85 -6.47
CA TYR A 180 -15.98 0.12 -6.80
C TYR A 180 -17.37 -0.51 -6.80
N ALA A 181 -17.54 -1.66 -7.46
CA ALA A 181 -18.82 -2.37 -7.52
C ALA A 181 -19.32 -2.79 -6.12
N ARG A 182 -18.38 -3.07 -5.20
CA ARG A 182 -18.72 -3.52 -3.84
C ARG A 182 -18.99 -2.38 -2.87
N TRP A 183 -18.20 -1.30 -2.94
CA TRP A 183 -18.16 -0.27 -1.89
C TRP A 183 -18.41 1.15 -2.39
N GLY A 184 -18.56 1.36 -3.71
CA GLY A 184 -18.74 2.70 -4.29
C GLY A 184 -17.52 3.61 -4.09
N LEU A 185 -16.31 3.04 -3.97
CA LEU A 185 -15.10 3.82 -3.76
C LEU A 185 -14.67 4.49 -5.07
N GLU A 186 -15.13 5.71 -5.32
CA GLU A 186 -14.84 6.51 -6.53
C GLU A 186 -13.34 6.63 -6.85
N LEU A 187 -12.50 6.66 -5.80
CA LEU A 187 -11.04 6.68 -5.97
C LEU A 187 -10.53 5.49 -6.80
N CYS A 188 -11.16 4.32 -6.72
CA CYS A 188 -10.81 3.17 -7.54
C CYS A 188 -11.02 3.43 -9.03
N TRP A 189 -12.08 4.15 -9.41
CA TRP A 189 -12.32 4.52 -10.81
C TRP A 189 -11.23 5.46 -11.31
N GLN A 190 -10.89 6.49 -10.51
CA GLN A 190 -9.78 7.38 -10.82
C GLN A 190 -8.45 6.63 -10.94
N VAL A 191 -8.15 5.71 -10.02
CA VAL A 191 -6.92 4.90 -10.07
C VAL A 191 -6.87 4.10 -11.37
N ALA A 192 -7.93 3.38 -11.73
CA ALA A 192 -7.99 2.62 -12.97
C ALA A 192 -7.85 3.51 -14.22
N ASP A 193 -8.49 4.69 -14.24
CA ASP A 193 -8.34 5.63 -15.35
C ASP A 193 -6.91 6.15 -15.48
N ARG A 194 -6.28 6.55 -14.37
CA ARG A 194 -4.92 7.10 -14.33
C ARG A 194 -3.89 6.08 -14.78
N ILE A 195 -3.94 4.84 -14.29
CA ILE A 195 -2.97 3.81 -14.69
C ILE A 195 -3.12 3.44 -16.16
N VAL A 196 -4.34 3.34 -16.69
CA VAL A 196 -4.51 3.04 -18.12
C VAL A 196 -3.98 4.21 -18.97
N ARG A 197 -4.18 5.47 -18.55
CA ARG A 197 -3.60 6.64 -19.24
C ARG A 197 -2.08 6.64 -19.22
N LEU A 198 -1.47 6.26 -18.09
CA LEU A 198 -0.02 6.11 -17.97
C LEU A 198 0.51 5.17 -19.07
N TYR A 199 -0.08 3.99 -19.23
CA TYR A 199 0.33 3.03 -20.25
C TYR A 199 -0.02 3.45 -21.68
N ASP A 200 -1.20 4.06 -21.90
CA ASP A 200 -1.56 4.61 -23.21
C ASP A 200 -0.56 5.70 -23.66
N SER A 201 0.08 6.40 -22.72
CA SER A 201 1.14 7.40 -22.98
C SER A 201 2.56 6.83 -23.10
N GLY A 202 2.73 5.50 -23.01
CA GLY A 202 4.04 4.83 -23.04
C GLY A 202 4.78 4.81 -21.70
N GLY A 203 4.12 5.21 -20.61
CA GLY A 203 4.63 5.09 -19.25
C GLY A 203 4.57 3.65 -18.71
N LYS A 204 5.10 3.46 -17.49
CA LYS A 204 5.14 2.18 -16.78
C LYS A 204 5.17 2.41 -15.27
N PHE A 205 4.97 1.36 -14.48
CA PHE A 205 5.14 1.44 -13.04
C PHE A 205 6.60 1.78 -12.66
N ALA A 206 6.77 2.65 -11.68
CA ALA A 206 8.05 3.08 -11.11
C ALA A 206 8.53 2.09 -10.05
N HIS A 207 9.79 1.66 -10.17
CA HIS A 207 10.48 0.72 -9.27
C HIS A 207 11.43 1.45 -8.31
#